data_AF-A0A967LBB9-F1
#
_entry.id   AF-A0A967LBB9-F1
#
_cell.length_a   1.000
_cell.length_b   1.000
_cell.length_c   1.000
_cell.angle_alpha   90.00
_cell.angle_beta   90.00
_cell.angle_gamma   90.00
#
_symmetry.space_group_name_H-M   'P 1'
#
loop_
_entity.id
_entity.type
_entity.pdbx_description
1 polymer ?
#
loop_
_entity_poly.entity_id
_entity_poly.type
_entity_poly.pdbx_seq_one_letter_code
_entity_poly.pdbx_strand_id
1 'polypeptide(L)'
;IPVLGANAHWDEESEFLVAEGDESDGTLALYRPTHSIILNVEEEHLDYYKGLEDIEDVFRTLVEHTSERVIYCAEDAVATKLGAVHENSIS
;
A
#
# COMPACT_ATOMS: atom_id res chain seq x y z
N ILE A 1 10.74 -11.80 -2.29
CA ILE A 1 11.94 -11.32 -1.55
C ILE A 1 12.82 -10.50 -2.51
N PRO A 2 13.15 -9.24 -2.17
CA PRO A 2 14.00 -8.39 -3.01
C PRO A 2 15.45 -8.90 -3.06
N VAL A 3 16.07 -8.82 -4.25
CA VAL A 3 17.45 -9.25 -4.52
C VAL A 3 18.18 -8.12 -5.27
N LEU A 4 19.23 -7.59 -4.65
CA LEU A 4 20.05 -6.52 -5.24
C LEU A 4 20.69 -6.97 -6.56
N GLY A 5 20.55 -6.13 -7.59
CA GLY A 5 21.04 -6.40 -8.94
C GLY A 5 20.10 -7.24 -9.81
N ALA A 6 18.93 -7.62 -9.29
CA ALA A 6 17.86 -8.27 -10.05
C ALA A 6 16.58 -7.43 -10.00
N ASN A 7 15.68 -7.70 -9.05
CA ASN A 7 14.44 -6.96 -8.83
C ASN A 7 14.56 -5.83 -7.80
N ALA A 8 15.76 -5.59 -7.27
CA ALA A 8 16.06 -4.45 -6.43
C ALA A 8 17.32 -3.75 -6.93
N HIS A 9 17.34 -2.43 -6.79
CA HIS A 9 18.46 -1.57 -7.12
C HIS A 9 18.77 -0.66 -5.93
N TRP A 10 20.06 -0.36 -5.72
CA TRP A 10 20.54 0.54 -4.69
C TRP A 10 21.41 1.61 -5.34
N ASP A 11 21.17 2.86 -4.96
CA ASP A 11 21.91 4.04 -5.41
C ASP A 11 22.34 4.85 -4.17
N GLU A 12 23.64 5.10 -4.05
CA GLU A 12 24.22 5.86 -2.92
C GLU A 12 23.81 7.33 -2.92
N GLU A 13 23.43 7.88 -4.08
CA GLU A 13 22.99 9.28 -4.21
C GLU A 13 21.48 9.44 -4.01
N SER A 14 20.72 8.35 -3.89
CA SER A 14 19.27 8.39 -3.69
C SER A 14 18.92 8.48 -2.20
N GLU A 15 18.07 9.45 -1.86
CA GLU A 15 17.48 9.56 -0.52
C GLU A 15 16.14 8.81 -0.38
N PHE A 16 15.65 8.23 -1.49
CA PHE A 16 14.35 7.57 -1.53
C PHE A 16 14.46 6.05 -1.53
N LEU A 17 13.56 5.42 -0.78
CA LEU A 17 13.22 4.01 -0.90
C LEU A 17 11.87 3.89 -1.59
N VAL A 18 11.82 3.14 -2.69
CA VAL A 18 10.57 2.73 -3.34
C VAL A 18 10.47 1.22 -3.23
N ALA A 19 9.35 0.74 -2.70
CA ALA A 19 9.09 -0.67 -2.53
C ALA A 19 7.67 -1.01 -3.00
N GLU A 20 7.54 -2.17 -3.62
CA GLU A 20 6.25 -2.84 -3.75
C GLU A 20 5.81 -3.31 -2.37
N GLY A 21 4.58 -2.99 -1.99
CA GLY A 21 3.95 -3.50 -0.78
C GLY A 21 3.02 -4.65 -1.16
N ASP A 22 3.32 -5.84 -0.65
CA ASP A 22 2.49 -7.05 -0.81
C ASP A 22 1.59 -7.18 0.42
N GLU A 23 0.30 -7.22 0.19
CA GLU A 23 -0.74 -7.37 1.20
C GLU A 23 -0.98 -8.83 1.58
N SER A 24 -0.57 -9.82 0.78
CA SER A 24 -1.06 -11.21 0.87
C SER A 24 -0.90 -11.92 2.22
N ASP A 25 -0.01 -11.43 3.09
CA ASP A 25 0.27 -11.99 4.43
C ASP A 25 0.09 -10.97 5.59
N GLY A 26 -0.53 -9.83 5.31
CA GLY A 26 -0.82 -8.77 6.28
C GLY A 26 0.37 -7.92 6.68
N THR A 27 1.58 -8.21 6.18
CA THR A 27 2.78 -7.42 6.55
C THR A 27 2.77 -6.00 5.99
N LEU A 28 1.96 -5.71 4.97
CA LEU A 28 1.74 -4.35 4.46
C LEU A 28 1.35 -3.37 5.58
N ALA A 29 0.56 -3.81 6.58
CA ALA A 29 0.15 -2.98 7.71
C ALA A 29 1.32 -2.51 8.59
N LEU A 30 2.50 -3.13 8.48
CA LEU A 30 3.68 -2.77 9.26
C LEU A 30 4.46 -1.59 8.66
N TYR A 31 4.16 -1.22 7.43
CA TYR A 31 4.87 -0.17 6.72
C TYR A 31 4.49 1.20 7.30
N ARG A 32 5.47 2.12 7.31
CA ARG A 32 5.28 3.53 7.71
C ARG A 32 5.80 4.46 6.63
N PRO A 33 5.13 4.52 5.48
CA PRO A 33 5.64 5.26 4.34
C PRO A 33 5.45 6.77 4.51
N THR A 34 6.31 7.55 3.85
CA THR A 34 6.02 8.98 3.68
C THR A 34 4.86 9.18 2.69
N HIS A 35 4.83 8.37 1.64
CA HIS A 35 3.81 8.38 0.59
C HIS A 35 3.37 6.96 0.26
N SER A 36 2.07 6.71 0.09
CA SER A 36 1.55 5.41 -0.37
C SER A 36 0.77 5.56 -1.68
N ILE A 37 0.75 4.49 -2.48
CA ILE A 37 -0.03 4.39 -3.72
C ILE A 37 -0.91 3.14 -3.63
N ILE A 38 -2.22 3.30 -3.85
CA ILE A 38 -3.21 2.20 -3.87
C ILE A 38 -3.80 2.12 -5.27
N LEU A 39 -3.49 1.05 -6.01
CA LEU A 39 -3.94 0.89 -7.40
C LEU A 39 -5.34 0.27 -7.48
N ASN A 40 -5.60 -0.77 -6.71
CA ASN A 40 -6.88 -1.45 -6.55
C ASN A 40 -6.85 -2.26 -5.25
N VAL A 41 -8.02 -2.67 -4.75
CA VAL A 41 -8.15 -3.62 -3.63
C VAL A 41 -9.25 -4.62 -3.95
N GLU A 42 -8.88 -5.89 -4.10
CA GLU A 42 -9.78 -6.98 -4.48
C GLU A 42 -9.78 -8.09 -3.42
N GLU A 43 -10.79 -8.98 -3.47
CA GLU A 43 -10.92 -10.11 -2.55
C GLU A 43 -10.01 -11.28 -2.99
N GLU A 44 -8.70 -11.13 -2.79
CA GLU A 44 -7.67 -12.12 -3.09
C GLU A 44 -6.99 -12.65 -1.81
N HIS A 45 -6.07 -13.61 -1.96
CA HIS A 45 -5.27 -14.16 -0.84
C HIS A 45 -6.11 -14.73 0.33
N LEU A 46 -7.25 -15.33 0.03
CA LEU A 46 -8.20 -15.91 1.00
C LEU A 46 -7.68 -17.14 1.76
N ASP A 47 -6.49 -17.63 1.42
CA ASP A 47 -5.77 -18.61 2.25
C ASP A 47 -5.25 -17.97 3.55
N TYR A 48 -5.09 -16.64 3.57
CA TYR A 48 -4.70 -15.85 4.73
C TYR A 48 -5.87 -15.04 5.30
N TYR A 49 -6.64 -14.37 4.44
CA TYR A 49 -7.75 -13.50 4.82
C TYR A 49 -9.10 -14.21 4.88
N LYS A 50 -10.01 -13.76 5.75
CA LYS A 50 -11.39 -14.30 5.76
C LYS A 50 -12.27 -13.73 4.66
N GLY A 51 -11.89 -12.59 4.09
CA GLY A 51 -12.62 -11.88 3.05
C GLY A 51 -12.13 -10.45 2.89
N LEU A 52 -12.79 -9.70 2.01
CA LEU A 52 -12.42 -8.34 1.65
C LEU A 52 -12.31 -7.37 2.84
N GLU A 53 -13.15 -7.53 3.86
CA GLU A 53 -13.10 -6.66 5.05
C GLU A 53 -11.74 -6.75 5.80
N ASP A 54 -11.17 -7.97 5.94
CA ASP A 54 -9.86 -8.13 6.59
C ASP A 54 -8.74 -7.52 5.74
N ILE A 55 -8.87 -7.54 4.40
CA ILE A 55 -7.92 -6.93 3.45
C ILE A 55 -8.01 -5.41 3.55
N GLU A 56 -9.22 -4.85 3.54
CA GLU A 56 -9.45 -3.42 3.71
C GLU A 56 -8.82 -2.88 5.00
N ASP A 57 -8.83 -3.65 6.09
CA ASP A 57 -8.23 -3.24 7.36
C ASP A 57 -6.69 -3.11 7.28
N VAL A 58 -6.04 -3.95 6.47
CA VAL A 58 -4.60 -3.84 6.21
C VAL A 58 -4.28 -2.57 5.42
N PHE A 59 -5.04 -2.28 4.36
CA PHE A 59 -4.87 -1.03 3.61
C PHE A 59 -5.28 0.21 4.42
N ARG A 60 -6.28 0.12 5.28
CA ARG A 60 -6.65 1.19 6.23
C ARG A 60 -5.49 1.51 7.16
N THR A 61 -4.84 0.49 7.71
CA THR A 61 -3.66 0.67 8.56
C THR A 61 -2.50 1.31 7.78
N LEU A 62 -2.28 0.92 6.52
CA LEU A 62 -1.30 1.57 5.64
C LEU A 62 -1.61 3.07 5.47
N VAL A 63 -2.86 3.42 5.15
CA VAL A 63 -3.33 4.81 5.00
C VAL A 63 -3.12 5.61 6.28
N GLU A 64 -3.42 5.04 7.45
CA GLU A 64 -3.21 5.67 8.76
C GLU A 64 -1.73 5.88 9.10
N HIS A 65 -0.85 4.99 8.63
CA HIS A 65 0.59 5.10 8.81
C HIS A 65 1.28 6.03 7.79
N THR A 66 0.61 6.40 6.69
CA THR A 66 1.16 7.31 5.69
C THR A 66 1.23 8.73 6.23
N SER A 67 2.43 9.33 6.23
CA SER A 67 2.63 10.64 6.87
C SER A 67 2.31 11.84 5.98
N GLU A 68 2.46 11.73 4.65
CA GLU A 68 2.24 12.85 3.73
C GLU A 68 1.10 12.64 2.76
N ARG A 69 1.24 11.80 1.73
CA ARG A 69 0.22 11.68 0.67
C ARG A 69 -0.19 10.24 0.44
N VAL A 70 -1.49 10.06 0.27
CA VAL A 70 -2.09 8.81 -0.21
C VAL A 70 -2.56 9.06 -1.64
N ILE A 71 -1.94 8.37 -2.59
CA ILE A 71 -2.35 8.39 -3.99
C ILE A 71 -3.19 7.14 -4.22
N TYR A 72 -4.36 7.25 -4.84
CA TYR A 72 -5.23 6.10 -5.07
C TYR A 72 -5.92 6.17 -6.43
N CYS A 73 -6.28 5.02 -7.00
CA CYS A 73 -7.05 4.98 -8.24
C CYS A 73 -8.53 5.32 -7.98
N ALA A 74 -9.03 6.42 -8.54
CA ALA A 74 -10.43 6.82 -8.42
C ALA A 74 -11.44 5.88 -9.11
N GLU A 75 -10.96 5.02 -10.01
CA GLU A 75 -11.81 4.05 -10.71
C GLU A 75 -12.06 2.77 -9.90
N ASP A 76 -11.30 2.56 -8.82
CA ASP A 76 -11.54 1.47 -7.88
C ASP A 76 -12.33 1.96 -6.66
N ALA A 77 -13.46 1.29 -6.39
CA ALA A 77 -14.40 1.73 -5.35
C ALA A 77 -13.80 1.57 -3.94
N VAL A 78 -13.02 0.51 -3.71
CA VAL A 78 -12.42 0.22 -2.40
C VAL A 78 -11.22 1.14 -2.16
N ALA A 79 -10.33 1.31 -3.15
CA ALA A 79 -9.26 2.29 -3.08
C ALA A 79 -9.79 3.71 -2.87
N THR A 80 -10.91 4.09 -3.52
CA THR A 80 -11.57 5.38 -3.29
C THR A 80 -12.10 5.49 -1.85
N LYS A 81 -12.79 4.47 -1.35
CA LYS A 81 -13.29 4.40 0.02
C LYS A 81 -12.16 4.57 1.05
N LEU A 82 -11.00 3.99 0.79
CA LEU A 82 -9.86 3.98 1.71
C LEU A 82 -8.97 5.22 1.58
N GLY A 83 -8.69 5.68 0.36
CA GLY A 83 -7.76 6.77 0.08
C GLY A 83 -8.35 8.16 0.29
N ALA A 84 -9.63 8.36 -0.01
CA ALA A 84 -10.28 9.67 0.04
C ALA A 84 -10.42 10.26 1.45
N VAL A 85 -10.19 9.47 2.50
CA VAL A 85 -10.28 9.93 3.89
C VAL A 85 -9.01 10.65 4.39
N HIS A 86 -7.90 10.52 3.66
CA HIS A 86 -6.63 11.13 4.03
C HIS A 86 -6.58 12.60 3.57
N GLU A 87 -6.22 13.53 4.45
CA GLU A 87 -6.28 14.99 4.19
C GLU A 87 -5.59 15.42 2.89
N ASN A 88 -4.42 14.84 2.61
CA ASN A 88 -3.59 15.15 1.44
C ASN A 88 -3.68 14.08 0.35
N SER A 89 -4.86 13.49 0.14
CA SER A 89 -5.04 12.44 -0.86
C SER A 89 -5.02 12.98 -2.31
N ILE A 90 -4.53 12.17 -3.25
CA ILE A 90 -4.56 12.43 -4.69
C ILE A 90 -5.26 11.26 -5.38
N SER A 91 -6.25 11.56 -6.22
CA SER A 91 -7.07 10.60 -6.97
C SER A 91 -6.73 10.58 -8.45
#